data_AF-E9HQG9-F1
#
_entry.id   AF-E9HQG9-F1
#
_cell.length_a   1.000
_cell.length_b   1.000
_cell.length_c   1.000
_cell.angle_alpha   90.00
_cell.angle_beta   90.00
_cell.angle_gamma   90.00
#
_symmetry.space_group_name_H-M   'P 1'
#
loop_
_entity.id
_entity.type
_entity.pdbx_description
1 polymer ?
#
loop_
_entity_poly.entity_id
_entity_poly.type
_entity_poly.pdbx_seq_one_letter_code
_entity_poly.pdbx_strand_id
1 'polypeptide(L)'
;MSSNYFTIALTISLRFFMLELCAASLQEFFDQEYTGHMPTDVEVLCQLSIGLDNIHSNGFIYRKVKPENIFMSSTTPFVMKWADLGITKVTKIFR
;
A
#
# COMPACT_ATOMS: atom_id res chain seq x y z
N MET A 1 -21.39 25.16 -29.17
CA MET A 1 -21.61 24.65 -27.80
C MET A 1 -20.26 24.45 -27.17
N SER A 2 -20.06 25.06 -26.00
CA SER A 2 -18.78 25.63 -25.55
C SER A 2 -17.68 24.63 -25.20
N SER A 3 -16.46 25.06 -25.51
CA SER A 3 -15.18 24.41 -25.29
C SER A 3 -14.75 24.36 -23.82
N ASN A 4 -13.83 23.45 -23.55
CA ASN A 4 -13.15 23.05 -22.31
C ASN A 4 -12.58 24.21 -21.48
N TYR A 5 -12.82 24.20 -20.16
CA TYR A 5 -11.89 24.75 -19.16
C TYR A 5 -12.03 23.99 -17.82
N PHE A 6 -11.15 23.01 -17.57
CA PHE A 6 -10.85 22.55 -16.21
C PHE A 6 -9.92 23.60 -15.59
N THR A 7 -10.42 24.41 -14.67
CA THR A 7 -9.63 25.43 -13.97
C THR A 7 -8.92 24.80 -12.78
N ILE A 8 -7.59 24.75 -12.81
CA ILE A 8 -6.77 24.48 -11.62
C ILE A 8 -6.54 25.82 -10.92
N ALA A 9 -7.05 25.98 -9.70
CA ALA A 9 -6.69 27.07 -8.81
C ALA A 9 -5.59 26.57 -7.85
N LEU A 10 -4.36 27.10 -7.98
CA LEU A 10 -3.26 26.82 -7.05
C LEU A 10 -3.13 27.97 -6.06
N THR A 11 -3.27 27.70 -4.76
CA THR A 11 -2.41 28.31 -3.72
C THR A 11 -2.41 27.50 -2.40
N ILE A 12 -2.29 26.18 -2.51
CA ILE A 12 -1.56 25.31 -1.56
C ILE A 12 -1.17 24.07 -2.35
N SER A 13 0.13 23.73 -2.42
CA SER A 13 0.71 22.71 -3.31
C SER A 13 0.43 21.28 -2.84
N LEU A 14 -0.84 20.93 -2.67
CA LEU A 14 -1.26 19.59 -2.28
C LEU A 14 -1.19 18.65 -3.51
N ARG A 15 -0.59 17.48 -3.30
CA ARG A 15 -0.63 16.36 -4.26
C ARG A 15 -1.53 15.28 -3.70
N PHE A 16 -2.50 14.84 -4.50
CA PHE A 16 -3.42 13.77 -4.14
C PHE A 16 -3.04 12.50 -4.91
N PHE A 17 -3.01 11.37 -4.21
CA PHE A 17 -2.81 10.04 -4.79
C PHE A 17 -4.09 9.23 -4.58
N MET A 18 -4.71 8.77 -5.66
CA MET A 18 -5.85 7.84 -5.58
C MET A 18 -5.32 6.41 -5.67
N LEU A 19 -5.61 5.61 -4.65
CA LEU A 19 -5.18 4.23 -4.50
C LEU A 19 -6.40 3.33 -4.28
N GLU A 20 -6.19 2.02 -4.34
CA GLU A 20 -7.23 1.05 -4.01
C GLU A 20 -7.68 1.14 -2.55
N LEU A 21 -8.99 1.00 -2.32
CA LEU A 21 -9.59 0.95 -0.99
C LEU A 21 -9.50 -0.48 -0.42
N CYS A 22 -8.68 -0.64 0.62
CA CYS A 22 -8.51 -1.89 1.37
C CYS A 22 -9.52 -2.00 2.52
N ALA A 23 -9.75 -3.22 3.01
CA ALA A 23 -10.71 -3.50 4.09
C ALA A 23 -10.20 -3.03 5.45
N ALA A 24 -8.93 -3.33 5.75
CA ALA A 24 -8.27 -2.95 6.99
C ALA A 24 -6.75 -3.09 6.84
N SER A 25 -6.03 -2.43 7.74
CA SER A 25 -4.63 -2.63 8.04
C SER A 25 -4.46 -3.78 9.05
N LEU A 26 -3.25 -4.33 9.13
CA LEU A 26 -2.93 -5.34 10.14
C LEU A 26 -2.92 -4.74 11.56
N GLN A 27 -2.66 -3.44 11.68
CA GLN A 27 -2.78 -2.72 12.95
C GLN A 27 -4.24 -2.68 13.43
N GLU A 28 -5.19 -2.30 12.57
CA GLU A 28 -6.63 -2.30 12.90
C GLU A 28 -7.13 -3.70 13.29
N PHE A 29 -6.57 -4.76 12.70
CA PHE A 29 -6.83 -6.12 13.13
C PHE A 29 -6.30 -6.41 14.54
N PHE A 30 -5.07 -6.01 14.86
CA PHE A 30 -4.49 -6.20 16.20
C PHE A 30 -5.20 -5.36 17.28
N ASP A 31 -5.66 -4.17 16.91
CA ASP A 31 -6.42 -3.27 17.78
C ASP A 31 -7.89 -3.70 17.92
N GLN A 32 -8.30 -4.79 17.26
CA GLN A 32 -9.66 -5.34 17.28
C GLN A 32 -10.73 -4.41 16.67
N GLU A 33 -10.30 -3.42 15.87
CA GLU A 33 -11.19 -2.55 15.10
C GLU A 33 -11.70 -3.26 13.84
N TYR A 34 -10.91 -4.20 13.30
CA TYR A 34 -11.31 -5.12 12.26
C TYR A 34 -11.56 -6.53 12.82
N THR A 35 -12.78 -7.04 12.63
CA THR A 35 -13.21 -8.37 13.10
C THR A 35 -13.58 -9.32 11.96
N GLY A 36 -13.25 -8.94 10.72
CA GLY A 36 -13.50 -9.77 9.55
C GLY A 36 -12.54 -10.96 9.44
N HIS A 37 -12.74 -11.77 8.40
CA HIS A 37 -11.92 -12.96 8.17
C HIS A 37 -10.52 -12.59 7.71
N MET A 38 -9.50 -13.09 8.41
CA MET A 38 -8.10 -13.00 8.00
C MET A 38 -7.63 -14.33 7.41
N PRO A 39 -6.77 -14.32 6.37
CA PRO A 39 -5.99 -15.49 5.99
C PRO A 39 -5.17 -16.03 7.15
N THR A 40 -4.67 -17.25 6.99
CA THR A 40 -3.74 -17.83 7.94
C THR A 40 -2.44 -17.02 8.02
N ASP A 41 -1.75 -17.06 9.16
CA ASP A 41 -0.46 -16.39 9.34
C ASP A 41 0.56 -16.78 8.26
N VAL A 42 0.52 -18.04 7.81
CA VAL A 42 1.39 -18.55 6.74
C VAL A 42 1.08 -17.88 5.41
N GLU A 43 -0.20 -17.75 5.05
CA GLU A 43 -0.62 -17.05 3.83
C GLU A 43 -0.26 -15.57 3.88
N VAL A 44 -0.47 -14.92 5.03
CA VAL A 44 -0.10 -13.52 5.25
C VAL A 44 1.41 -13.33 5.04
N LEU A 45 2.24 -14.11 5.73
CA LEU A 45 3.70 -14.01 5.63
C LEU A 45 4.20 -14.33 4.22
N CYS A 46 3.60 -15.31 3.54
CA CYS A 46 3.95 -15.67 2.17
C CYS A 46 3.68 -14.50 1.20
N GLN A 47 2.47 -13.95 1.23
CA GLN A 47 2.10 -12.83 0.35
C GLN A 47 2.94 -11.58 0.61
N LEU A 48 3.20 -11.26 1.88
CA LEU A 48 4.06 -10.13 2.26
C LEU A 48 5.50 -10.31 1.79
N SER A 49 6.03 -11.54 1.88
CA SER A 49 7.38 -11.86 1.40
C SER A 49 7.49 -11.70 -0.13
N ILE A 50 6.48 -12.17 -0.87
CA ILE A 50 6.39 -11.98 -2.33
C ILE A 50 6.33 -10.48 -2.66
N GLY A 51 5.54 -9.71 -1.92
CA GLY A 51 5.45 -8.26 -2.09
C GLY A 51 6.78 -7.54 -1.84
N LEU A 52 7.53 -7.93 -0.81
CA LEU A 52 8.86 -7.36 -0.53
C LEU A 52 9.87 -7.73 -1.62
N ASP A 53 9.86 -8.98 -2.07
CA ASP A 53 10.74 -9.42 -3.16
C ASP A 53 10.50 -8.62 -4.44
N ASN A 54 9.23 -8.34 -4.76
CA ASN A 54 8.87 -7.47 -5.89
C ASN A 54 9.40 -6.03 -5.69
N ILE A 55 9.25 -5.45 -4.50
CA ILE A 55 9.79 -4.10 -4.20
C ILE A 55 11.32 -4.09 -4.39
N HIS A 56 12.02 -5.09 -3.86
CA HIS A 56 13.47 -5.22 -3.96
C HIS A 56 13.93 -5.43 -5.40
N SER A 57 13.23 -6.28 -6.16
CA SER A 57 13.51 -6.56 -7.58
C SER A 57 13.36 -5.33 -8.47
N ASN A 58 12.50 -4.38 -8.08
CA ASN A 58 12.37 -3.07 -8.74
C ASN A 58 13.41 -2.04 -8.27
N GLY A 59 14.40 -2.45 -7.47
CA GLY A 59 15.49 -1.57 -7.03
C GLY A 59 15.09 -0.62 -5.92
N PHE A 60 14.08 -0.95 -5.12
CA PHE A 60 13.65 -0.15 -3.99
C PHE A 60 13.91 -0.85 -2.65
N ILE A 61 14.17 -0.09 -1.59
CA ILE A 61 14.17 -0.60 -0.20
C ILE A 61 13.00 0.04 0.52
N TYR A 62 12.05 -0.80 0.97
CA TYR A 62 10.80 -0.38 1.59
C TYR A 62 10.99 0.33 2.95
N ARG A 63 11.83 -0.26 3.83
CA ARG A 63 12.22 0.28 5.15
C ARG A 63 11.11 0.51 6.18
N LYS A 64 9.85 0.22 5.88
CA LYS A 64 8.71 0.45 6.78
C LYS A 64 7.90 -0.81 7.08
N VAL A 65 8.60 -1.90 7.41
CA VAL A 65 7.95 -3.16 7.80
C VAL A 65 7.31 -2.98 9.18
N LYS A 66 6.01 -2.67 9.20
CA LYS A 66 5.19 -2.50 10.41
C LYS A 66 3.70 -2.70 10.10
N PRO A 67 2.87 -3.09 11.07
CA PRO A 67 1.47 -3.47 10.85
C PRO A 67 0.61 -2.38 10.20
N GLU A 68 0.89 -1.11 10.47
CA GLU A 68 0.11 0.03 9.96
C GLU A 68 0.27 0.25 8.45
N ASN A 69 1.30 -0.33 7.84
CA ASN A 69 1.53 -0.22 6.40
C ASN A 69 1.23 -1.53 5.65
N ILE A 70 0.61 -2.50 6.32
CA ILE A 70 0.18 -3.75 5.73
C ILE A 70 -1.33 -3.70 5.66
N PHE A 71 -1.89 -3.79 4.45
CA PHE A 71 -3.32 -3.70 4.20
C PHE A 71 -3.86 -4.97 3.57
N MET A 72 -5.13 -5.28 3.85
CA MET A 72 -5.88 -6.40 3.29
C MET A 72 -6.87 -5.91 2.23
N SER A 73 -6.91 -6.56 1.07
CA SER A 73 -7.91 -6.25 0.04
C SER A 73 -9.34 -6.49 0.52
N SER A 74 -10.28 -5.69 0.03
CA SER A 74 -11.71 -5.80 0.36
C SER A 74 -12.43 -6.96 -0.34
N THR A 75 -11.77 -7.62 -1.29
CA THR A 75 -12.32 -8.69 -2.12
C THR A 75 -11.71 -10.04 -1.79
N THR A 76 -12.47 -11.12 -2.02
CA THR A 76 -11.97 -12.50 -1.97
C THR A 76 -11.45 -12.95 -3.33
N PRO A 77 -10.32 -13.70 -3.39
CA PRO A 77 -9.46 -14.11 -2.28
C PRO A 77 -8.72 -12.92 -1.65
N PHE A 78 -8.51 -12.96 -0.33
CA PHE A 78 -7.85 -11.87 0.41
C PHE A 78 -6.36 -11.76 0.03
N VAL A 79 -5.93 -10.53 -0.26
CA VAL A 79 -4.56 -10.20 -0.64
C VAL A 79 -3.97 -9.17 0.33
N MET A 80 -2.80 -9.49 0.88
CA MET A 80 -1.97 -8.62 1.71
C MET A 80 -1.11 -7.70 0.85
N LYS A 81 -1.06 -6.42 1.19
CA LYS A 81 -0.43 -5.36 0.39
C LYS A 81 0.44 -4.46 1.26
N TRP A 82 1.63 -4.11 0.75
CA TRP A 82 2.45 -3.06 1.31
C TRP A 82 1.95 -1.68 0.86
N ALA A 83 1.76 -0.76 1.80
CA ALA A 83 1.36 0.61 1.55
C ALA A 83 2.46 1.60 1.97
N ASP A 84 2.23 2.91 1.80
CA ASP A 84 3.11 3.97 2.28
C ASP A 84 4.58 3.86 1.80
N LEU A 85 4.80 4.25 0.54
CA LEU A 85 6.12 4.32 -0.07
C LEU A 85 6.84 5.66 0.18
N GLY A 86 6.35 6.50 1.10
CA GLY A 86 6.80 7.89 1.27
C GLY A 86 8.26 8.05 1.66
N ILE A 87 8.88 7.02 2.24
CA ILE A 87 10.32 6.98 2.56
C ILE A 87 11.04 5.81 1.90
N THR A 88 10.43 5.17 0.91
CA THR A 88 11.10 4.10 0.15
C THR A 88 12.32 4.69 -0.56
N LYS A 89 13.45 4.00 -0.50
CA LYS A 89 14.71 4.48 -1.08
C LYS A 89 15.02 3.73 -2.36
N VAL A 90 15.38 4.45 -3.42
CA VAL A 90 15.98 3.84 -4.62
C VAL A 90 17.36 3.31 -4.26
N THR A 91 17.59 2.04 -4.54
CA THR A 91 18.89 1.42 -4.46
C THR A 91 19.64 1.66 -5.76
N LYS A 92 20.85 2.21 -5.67
CA LYS A 92 21.83 2.19 -6.76
C LYS A 92 22.44 0.79 -6.84
N ILE A 93 21.69 -0.23 -7.26
CA ILE A 93 22.33 -1.45 -7.75
C ILE A 93 22.62 -1.18 -9.22
N PHE A 94 23.87 -0.83 -9.51
CA PHE A 94 24.41 -0.94 -10.87
C PHE A 94 24.32 -2.44 -11.23
N ARG A 95 23.41 -2.79 -12.14
CA ARG A 95 23.53 -4.01 -12.93
C ARG A 95 24.21 -3.63 -14.24
#